data_AF-A0A7M2SV47-F1
#
_entry.id   AF-A0A7M2SV47-F1
#
_cell.length_a   1.000
_cell.length_b   1.000
_cell.length_c   1.000
_cell.angle_alpha   90.00
_cell.angle_beta   90.00
_cell.angle_gamma   90.00
#
_symmetry.space_group_name_H-M   'P 1'
#
loop_
_entity.id
_entity.type
_entity.pdbx_description
1 polymer ?
#
loop_
_entity_poly.entity_id
_entity_poly.type
_entity_poly.pdbx_seq_one_letter_code
_entity_poly.pdbx_strand_id
1 'polypeptide(L)'
;MADARKVAAEIQRLSRLSDDAFMDRVVAYVTGGTDRRVPRDVQGEAFSSPLLAPRTLLALETAGRRAKTYNPLQEGETKRQQQARIAPWRAAIKAAMGPIQDVVDDLAHEHAKELAALDDDAFSDRWTGLVLGEPVPEPTSPRVEELAFRSHRVARRTADICRLMLEDPAGFMPEPAPGESRTTHRRRVEGFRQRVQTEASFLRYAVQYADARQGRMPSEPNHRLQALKLLGQAHPQELLALLRQVRGEDRAAKQQERRDRRDIRRAARSGAQ
;
A
#
# COMPACT_ATOMS: atom_id res chain seq x y z
N MET A 1 -7.66 -26.02 -19.15
CA MET A 1 -8.36 -25.76 -17.87
C MET A 1 -7.88 -26.81 -16.90
N ALA A 2 -7.27 -26.40 -15.80
CA ALA A 2 -6.81 -27.34 -14.80
C ALA A 2 -8.01 -28.04 -14.13
N ASP A 3 -7.77 -29.23 -13.57
CA ASP A 3 -8.81 -29.96 -12.84
C ASP A 3 -9.21 -29.18 -11.58
N ALA A 4 -10.46 -28.71 -11.53
CA ALA A 4 -10.98 -27.87 -10.45
C ALA A 4 -10.79 -28.50 -9.05
N ARG A 5 -10.82 -29.83 -8.93
CA ARG A 5 -10.57 -30.52 -7.65
C ARG A 5 -9.11 -30.37 -7.22
N LYS A 6 -8.18 -30.41 -8.18
CA LYS A 6 -6.75 -30.21 -7.92
C LYS A 6 -6.45 -28.76 -7.56
N VAL A 7 -7.12 -27.81 -8.22
CA VAL A 7 -7.00 -26.38 -7.88
C VAL A 7 -7.53 -26.12 -6.46
N ALA A 8 -8.69 -26.66 -6.10
CA ALA A 8 -9.23 -26.52 -4.75
C ALA A 8 -8.32 -27.14 -3.67
N ALA A 9 -7.78 -28.33 -3.92
CA ALA A 9 -6.82 -28.98 -3.03
C ALA A 9 -5.54 -28.15 -2.88
N GLU A 10 -5.07 -27.55 -3.97
CA GLU A 10 -3.88 -26.68 -3.96
C GLU A 10 -4.13 -25.38 -3.20
N ILE A 11 -5.30 -24.75 -3.38
CA ILE A 11 -5.70 -23.57 -2.61
C ILE A 11 -5.69 -23.89 -1.11
N GLN A 12 -6.28 -25.03 -0.70
CA GLN A 12 -6.30 -25.46 0.69
C GLN A 12 -4.90 -25.74 1.25
N ARG A 13 -4.00 -26.30 0.43
CA ARG A 13 -2.61 -26.52 0.82
C ARG A 13 -1.87 -25.21 1.01
N LEU A 14 -2.01 -24.27 0.07
CA LEU A 14 -1.34 -22.98 0.08
C LEU A 14 -1.86 -22.07 1.20
N SER A 15 -3.16 -22.11 1.51
CA SER A 15 -3.73 -21.29 2.60
C SER A 15 -3.18 -21.65 3.98
N ARG A 16 -2.79 -22.91 4.19
CA ARG A 16 -2.19 -23.41 5.45
C ARG A 16 -0.71 -23.10 5.62
N LEU A 17 -0.04 -22.57 4.58
CA LEU A 17 1.38 -22.22 4.68
C LEU A 17 1.56 -20.97 5.55
N SER A 18 2.70 -20.90 6.26
CA SER A 18 3.17 -19.65 6.85
C SER A 18 3.45 -18.60 5.77
N ASP A 19 3.48 -17.32 6.14
CA ASP A 19 3.69 -16.23 5.19
C ASP A 19 5.00 -16.33 4.42
N ASP A 20 6.09 -16.68 5.10
CA ASP A 20 7.39 -16.87 4.44
C ASP A 20 7.35 -18.06 3.46
N ALA A 21 6.79 -19.19 3.88
CA ALA A 21 6.70 -20.37 3.01
C ALA A 21 5.77 -20.14 1.81
N PHE A 22 4.68 -19.38 1.99
CA PHE A 22 3.79 -19.00 0.90
C PHE A 22 4.49 -18.04 -0.07
N MET A 23 5.17 -17.01 0.45
CA MET A 23 5.91 -16.05 -0.36
C MET A 23 7.00 -16.71 -1.20
N ASP A 24 7.77 -17.64 -0.63
CA ASP A 24 8.79 -18.40 -1.36
C ASP A 24 8.18 -19.21 -2.52
N ARG A 25 6.98 -19.78 -2.31
CA ARG A 25 6.28 -20.54 -3.37
C ARG A 25 5.81 -19.62 -4.50
N VAL A 26 5.25 -18.46 -4.17
CA VAL A 26 4.82 -17.46 -5.15
C VAL A 26 6.02 -16.98 -5.98
N VAL A 27 7.12 -16.61 -5.31
CA VAL A 27 8.34 -16.14 -5.98
C VAL A 27 8.92 -17.23 -6.88
N ALA A 28 9.09 -18.45 -6.35
CA ALA A 28 9.60 -19.58 -7.13
C ALA A 28 8.74 -19.85 -8.36
N TYR A 29 7.40 -19.84 -8.21
CA TYR A 29 6.48 -20.03 -9.34
C TYR A 29 6.70 -18.97 -10.42
N VAL A 30 6.67 -17.68 -10.08
CA VAL A 30 6.78 -16.59 -11.05
C VAL A 30 8.15 -16.55 -11.73
N THR A 31 9.21 -16.94 -11.04
CA THR A 31 10.58 -16.91 -11.58
C THR A 31 10.97 -18.18 -12.33
N GLY A 32 10.00 -19.05 -12.66
CA GLY A 32 10.20 -20.25 -13.48
C GLY A 32 10.64 -21.49 -12.69
N GLY A 33 10.61 -21.44 -11.36
CA GLY A 33 10.78 -22.61 -10.51
C GLY A 33 9.69 -23.66 -10.75
N THR A 34 10.04 -24.92 -10.50
CA THR A 34 9.13 -26.05 -10.65
C THR A 34 8.88 -26.69 -9.29
N ASP A 35 7.62 -26.75 -8.87
CA ASP A 35 7.20 -27.60 -7.77
C ASP A 35 6.65 -28.90 -8.36
N ARG A 36 7.42 -29.99 -8.21
CA ARG A 36 7.11 -31.30 -8.81
C ARG A 36 5.84 -31.93 -8.25
N ARG A 37 5.30 -31.41 -7.14
CA ARG A 37 4.12 -31.97 -6.46
C ARG A 37 2.82 -31.63 -7.18
N VAL A 38 2.79 -30.50 -7.90
CA VAL A 38 1.56 -29.96 -8.48
C VAL A 38 1.84 -29.42 -9.88
N PRO A 39 0.99 -29.70 -10.89
CA PRO A 39 1.13 -29.09 -12.20
C PRO A 39 1.19 -27.55 -12.14
N ARG A 40 1.96 -26.94 -13.04
CA ARG A 40 2.21 -25.49 -13.02
C ARG A 40 0.95 -24.67 -13.30
N ASP A 41 0.08 -25.16 -14.18
CA ASP A 41 -1.24 -24.58 -14.47
C ASP A 41 -2.14 -24.58 -13.21
N VAL A 42 -2.19 -25.69 -12.47
CA VAL A 42 -2.93 -25.79 -11.20
C VAL A 42 -2.42 -24.77 -10.17
N GLN A 43 -1.10 -24.63 -10.03
CA GLN A 43 -0.50 -23.62 -9.13
C GLN A 43 -0.85 -22.20 -9.55
N GLY A 44 -0.78 -21.91 -10.86
CA GLY A 44 -1.14 -20.61 -11.42
C GLY A 44 -2.59 -20.24 -11.13
N GLU A 45 -3.52 -21.16 -11.39
CA GLU A 45 -4.94 -20.96 -11.09
C GLU A 45 -5.18 -20.79 -9.59
N ALA A 46 -4.46 -21.53 -8.73
CA ALA A 46 -4.57 -21.39 -7.28
C ALA A 46 -4.06 -20.02 -6.78
N PHE A 47 -2.92 -19.53 -7.26
CA PHE A 47 -2.37 -18.22 -6.87
C PHE A 47 -3.25 -17.05 -7.30
N SER A 48 -3.99 -17.20 -8.41
CA SER A 48 -4.97 -16.23 -8.90
C SER A 48 -6.37 -16.41 -8.31
N SER A 49 -6.60 -17.40 -7.45
CA SER A 49 -7.91 -17.62 -6.85
C SER A 49 -8.31 -16.45 -5.94
N PRO A 50 -9.60 -16.09 -5.84
CA PRO A 50 -10.04 -14.97 -5.00
C PRO A 50 -9.60 -15.09 -3.53
N LEU A 51 -9.49 -16.33 -3.01
CA LEU A 51 -9.04 -16.61 -1.65
C LEU A 51 -7.56 -16.29 -1.41
N LEU A 52 -6.71 -16.44 -2.43
CA LEU A 52 -5.26 -16.28 -2.28
C LEU A 52 -4.71 -15.04 -2.99
N ALA A 53 -5.42 -14.48 -3.97
CA ALA A 53 -4.96 -13.36 -4.80
C ALA A 53 -4.45 -12.16 -3.98
N PRO A 54 -5.12 -11.71 -2.89
CA PRO A 54 -4.58 -10.62 -2.08
C PRO A 54 -3.23 -10.95 -1.43
N ARG A 55 -3.09 -12.17 -0.91
CA ARG A 55 -1.84 -12.65 -0.30
C ARG A 55 -0.75 -12.85 -1.34
N THR A 56 -1.09 -13.37 -2.52
CA THR A 56 -0.20 -13.50 -3.68
C THR A 56 0.34 -12.13 -4.10
N LEU A 57 -0.53 -11.12 -4.24
CA LEU A 57 -0.15 -9.78 -4.62
C LEU A 57 0.83 -9.17 -3.60
N LEU A 58 0.52 -9.29 -2.31
CA LEU A 58 1.40 -8.81 -1.24
C LEU A 58 2.77 -9.48 -1.26
N ALA A 59 2.82 -10.80 -1.51
CA ALA A 59 4.05 -11.55 -1.65
C ALA A 59 4.90 -11.03 -2.83
N LEU A 60 4.28 -10.79 -3.99
CA LEU A 60 4.95 -10.23 -5.16
C LEU A 60 5.48 -8.81 -4.92
N GLU A 61 4.69 -7.94 -4.28
CA GLU A 61 5.11 -6.57 -3.94
C GLU A 61 6.29 -6.56 -2.96
N THR A 62 6.23 -7.44 -1.97
CA THR A 62 7.31 -7.62 -0.99
C THR A 62 8.56 -8.16 -1.67
N ALA A 63 8.43 -9.17 -2.53
CA ALA A 63 9.53 -9.73 -3.30
C ALA A 63 10.16 -8.68 -4.23
N GLY A 64 9.35 -7.89 -4.96
CA GLY A 64 9.83 -6.81 -5.81
C GLY A 64 10.67 -5.77 -5.06
N ARG A 65 10.22 -5.37 -3.86
CA ARG A 65 10.96 -4.46 -2.95
C ARG A 65 12.23 -5.11 -2.41
N ARG A 66 12.18 -6.41 -2.09
CA ARG A 66 13.29 -7.22 -1.53
C ARG A 66 14.11 -7.97 -2.59
N ALA A 67 14.09 -7.54 -3.85
CA ALA A 67 14.73 -8.27 -4.95
C ALA A 67 16.21 -8.65 -4.71
N LYS A 68 16.96 -7.81 -3.98
CA LYS A 68 18.37 -8.04 -3.61
C LYS A 68 18.56 -9.13 -2.56
N THR A 69 17.54 -9.40 -1.73
CA THR A 69 17.56 -10.48 -0.75
C THR A 69 17.43 -11.83 -1.45
N TYR A 70 16.53 -11.92 -2.44
CA TYR A 70 16.36 -13.11 -3.28
C TYR A 70 17.52 -13.32 -4.27
N ASN A 71 18.24 -12.25 -4.61
CA ASN A 71 19.35 -12.27 -5.55
C ASN A 71 20.58 -11.62 -4.90
N PRO A 72 21.20 -12.30 -3.92
CA PRO A 72 22.39 -11.77 -3.26
C PRO A 72 23.53 -11.58 -4.25
N LEU A 73 24.48 -10.73 -3.89
CA LEU A 73 25.68 -10.47 -4.67
C LEU A 73 26.53 -11.74 -4.68
N GLN A 74 26.90 -12.22 -5.86
CA GLN A 74 27.75 -13.39 -6.01
C GLN A 74 29.24 -13.04 -5.89
N GLU A 75 30.06 -14.03 -5.57
CA GLU A 75 31.51 -13.85 -5.53
C GLU A 75 32.04 -13.44 -6.92
N GLY A 76 32.90 -12.42 -6.97
CA GLY A 76 33.39 -11.84 -8.23
C GLY A 76 32.38 -10.96 -8.98
N GLU A 77 31.12 -10.87 -8.54
CA GLU A 77 30.10 -10.04 -9.17
C GLU A 77 30.19 -8.58 -8.71
N THR A 78 30.18 -7.65 -9.66
CA THR A 78 30.04 -6.21 -9.36
C THR A 78 28.57 -5.85 -9.10
N LYS A 79 28.33 -4.76 -8.37
CA LYS A 79 26.95 -4.25 -8.14
C LYS A 79 26.19 -3.96 -9.44
N ARG A 80 26.88 -3.60 -10.53
CA ARG A 80 26.27 -3.35 -11.85
C ARG A 80 25.81 -4.64 -12.50
N GLN A 81 26.63 -5.70 -12.43
CA GLN A 81 26.28 -7.04 -12.91
C GLN A 81 25.10 -7.61 -12.11
N GLN A 82 25.11 -7.44 -10.78
CA GLN A 82 23.97 -7.83 -9.92
C GLN A 82 22.67 -7.13 -10.35
N GLN A 83 22.72 -5.82 -10.64
CA GLN A 83 21.53 -5.09 -11.08
C GLN A 83 21.03 -5.56 -12.46
N ALA A 84 21.95 -5.85 -13.39
CA ALA A 84 21.59 -6.40 -14.69
C ALA A 84 20.91 -7.77 -14.57
N ARG A 85 21.38 -8.63 -13.67
CA ARG A 85 20.77 -9.94 -13.37
C ARG A 85 19.41 -9.83 -12.66
N ILE A 86 19.26 -8.85 -11.76
CA ILE A 86 18.00 -8.59 -11.04
C ILE A 86 16.92 -7.99 -11.95
N ALA A 87 17.30 -7.28 -13.03
CA ALA A 87 16.33 -6.56 -13.86
C ALA A 87 15.27 -7.49 -14.52
N PRO A 88 15.63 -8.61 -15.19
CA PRO A 88 14.66 -9.57 -15.70
C PRO A 88 13.80 -10.20 -14.60
N TRP A 89 14.39 -10.52 -13.45
CA TRP A 89 13.67 -11.05 -12.29
C TRP A 89 12.58 -10.09 -11.81
N ARG A 90 12.90 -8.79 -11.71
CA ARG A 90 11.92 -7.76 -11.36
C ARG A 90 10.84 -7.59 -12.41
N ALA A 91 11.21 -7.70 -13.69
CA ALA A 91 10.24 -7.62 -14.79
C ALA A 91 9.24 -8.78 -14.72
N ALA A 92 9.70 -10.00 -14.44
CA ALA A 92 8.83 -11.17 -14.26
C ALA A 92 7.88 -11.00 -13.07
N ILE A 93 8.38 -10.56 -11.91
CA ILE A 93 7.55 -10.26 -10.74
C ILE A 93 6.49 -9.20 -11.07
N LYS A 94 6.89 -8.10 -11.74
CA LYS A 94 5.96 -7.03 -12.14
C LYS A 94 4.91 -7.51 -13.13
N ALA A 95 5.29 -8.35 -14.10
CA ALA A 95 4.37 -8.89 -15.10
C ALA A 95 3.32 -9.82 -14.45
N ALA A 96 3.73 -10.61 -13.45
CA ALA A 96 2.82 -11.49 -12.72
C ALA A 96 1.82 -10.75 -11.83
N MET A 97 2.11 -9.51 -11.40
CA MET A 97 1.19 -8.73 -10.57
C MET A 97 -0.08 -8.34 -11.31
N GLY A 98 -0.03 -8.07 -12.63
CA GLY A 98 -1.16 -7.53 -13.38
C GLY A 98 -2.43 -8.38 -13.25
N PRO A 99 -2.41 -9.65 -13.66
CA PRO A 99 -3.59 -10.52 -13.55
C PRO A 99 -4.08 -10.73 -12.12
N ILE A 100 -3.19 -10.70 -11.12
CA ILE A 100 -3.57 -10.84 -9.71
C ILE A 100 -4.22 -9.55 -9.19
N GLN A 101 -3.73 -8.39 -9.63
CA GLN A 101 -4.30 -7.08 -9.33
C GLN A 101 -5.75 -7.02 -9.82
N ASP A 102 -6.04 -7.52 -11.02
CA ASP A 102 -7.40 -7.53 -11.57
C ASP A 102 -8.37 -8.31 -10.65
N VAL A 103 -7.96 -9.48 -10.15
CA VAL A 103 -8.77 -10.27 -9.19
C VAL A 103 -8.98 -9.52 -7.87
N VAL A 104 -7.95 -8.85 -7.36
CA VAL A 104 -8.04 -8.06 -6.13
C VAL A 104 -8.94 -6.83 -6.31
N ASP A 105 -8.88 -6.18 -7.47
CA ASP A 105 -9.72 -5.04 -7.80
C ASP A 105 -11.19 -5.45 -7.95
N ASP A 106 -11.48 -6.63 -8.53
CA ASP A 106 -12.83 -7.21 -8.58
C ASP A 106 -13.38 -7.52 -7.18
N LEU A 107 -12.56 -8.12 -6.31
CA LEU A 107 -12.91 -8.35 -4.91
C LEU A 107 -13.21 -7.05 -4.17
N ALA A 108 -12.40 -6.02 -4.38
CA ALA A 108 -12.62 -4.70 -3.80
C ALA A 108 -13.90 -4.05 -4.34
N HIS A 109 -14.25 -4.29 -5.61
CA HIS A 109 -15.49 -3.80 -6.18
C HIS A 109 -16.72 -4.45 -5.55
N GLU A 110 -16.71 -5.77 -5.34
CA GLU A 110 -17.79 -6.48 -4.66
C GLU A 110 -17.88 -6.07 -3.19
N HIS A 111 -16.75 -6.02 -2.48
CA HIS A 111 -16.73 -5.59 -1.08
C HIS A 111 -17.20 -4.14 -0.91
N ALA A 112 -16.93 -3.25 -1.88
CA ALA A 112 -17.47 -1.89 -1.87
C ALA A 112 -19.01 -1.85 -1.98
N LYS A 113 -19.66 -2.86 -2.58
CA LYS A 113 -21.13 -2.98 -2.56
C LYS A 113 -21.63 -3.33 -1.17
N GLU A 114 -20.95 -4.24 -0.50
CA GLU A 114 -21.25 -4.64 0.88
C GLU A 114 -21.11 -3.44 1.82
N LEU A 115 -20.00 -2.70 1.74
CA LEU A 115 -19.79 -1.47 2.51
C LEU A 115 -20.88 -0.42 2.23
N ALA A 116 -21.30 -0.27 0.97
CA ALA A 116 -22.36 0.67 0.62
C ALA A 116 -23.74 0.30 1.19
N ALA A 117 -23.95 -0.98 1.52
CA ALA A 117 -25.20 -1.47 2.11
C ALA A 117 -25.23 -1.35 3.65
N LEU A 118 -24.09 -1.05 4.29
CA LEU A 118 -24.02 -0.83 5.73
C LEU A 118 -24.75 0.47 6.12
N ASP A 119 -25.36 0.47 7.31
CA ASP A 119 -25.83 1.69 7.96
C ASP A 119 -24.65 2.63 8.34
N ASP A 120 -24.96 3.85 8.76
CA ASP A 120 -23.95 4.87 9.01
C ASP A 120 -23.01 4.50 10.16
N ASP A 121 -23.54 3.90 11.22
CA ASP A 121 -22.76 3.51 12.40
C ASP A 121 -21.80 2.37 12.06
N ALA A 122 -22.28 1.27 11.47
CA ALA A 122 -21.43 0.15 11.09
C ALA A 122 -20.40 0.57 10.03
N PHE A 123 -20.76 1.42 9.07
CA PHE A 123 -19.80 1.93 8.09
C PHE A 123 -18.70 2.76 8.76
N SER A 124 -19.07 3.63 9.71
CA SER A 124 -18.15 4.46 10.47
C SER A 124 -17.21 3.64 11.34
N ASP A 125 -17.73 2.61 12.01
CA ASP A 125 -16.94 1.69 12.83
C ASP A 125 -15.92 0.93 11.97
N ARG A 126 -16.34 0.41 10.81
CA ARG A 126 -15.45 -0.29 9.87
C ARG A 126 -14.32 0.62 9.37
N TRP A 127 -14.64 1.86 9.01
CA TRP A 127 -13.63 2.84 8.59
C TRP A 127 -12.69 3.23 9.74
N THR A 128 -13.24 3.40 10.95
CA THR A 128 -12.46 3.70 12.16
C THR A 128 -11.46 2.59 12.46
N GLY A 129 -11.90 1.33 12.42
CA GLY A 129 -11.02 0.18 12.59
C GLY A 129 -9.88 0.17 11.57
N LEU A 130 -10.17 0.47 10.30
CA LEU A 130 -9.14 0.60 9.27
C LEU A 130 -8.11 1.68 9.60
N VAL A 131 -8.56 2.88 10.00
CA VAL A 131 -7.67 4.00 10.38
C VAL A 131 -6.80 3.66 11.59
N LEU A 132 -7.36 2.94 12.56
CA LEU A 132 -6.65 2.48 13.76
C LEU A 132 -5.68 1.33 13.46
N GLY A 133 -5.86 0.64 12.34
CA GLY A 133 -5.08 -0.53 11.94
C GLY A 133 -5.54 -1.81 12.64
N GLU A 134 -6.83 -1.90 12.95
CA GLU A 134 -7.46 -3.09 13.51
C GLU A 134 -7.47 -4.24 12.49
N PRO A 135 -7.47 -5.50 12.96
CA PRO A 135 -7.52 -6.65 12.07
C PRO A 135 -8.83 -6.65 11.27
N VAL A 136 -8.71 -6.82 9.95
CA VAL A 136 -9.87 -6.97 9.08
C VAL A 136 -10.46 -8.38 9.29
N PRO A 137 -11.78 -8.51 9.53
CA PRO A 137 -12.46 -9.79 9.63
C PRO A 137 -12.32 -10.61 8.36
N GLU A 138 -12.08 -11.91 8.54
CA GLU A 138 -12.16 -12.87 7.45
C GLU A 138 -13.58 -12.89 6.85
N PRO A 139 -13.73 -13.12 5.53
CA PRO A 139 -12.69 -13.51 4.57
C PRO A 139 -11.95 -12.32 3.92
N THR A 140 -12.25 -11.08 4.32
CA THR A 140 -11.72 -9.89 3.65
C THR A 140 -10.27 -9.66 4.03
N SER A 141 -9.44 -9.36 3.03
CA SER A 141 -8.05 -8.97 3.26
C SER A 141 -7.92 -7.46 3.52
N PRO A 142 -6.93 -6.99 4.30
CA PRO A 142 -6.69 -5.57 4.50
C PRO A 142 -6.56 -4.77 3.20
N ARG A 143 -5.93 -5.38 2.18
CA ARG A 143 -5.77 -4.75 0.87
C ARG A 143 -7.10 -4.54 0.15
N VAL A 144 -8.00 -5.53 0.21
CA VAL A 144 -9.34 -5.45 -0.39
C VAL A 144 -10.19 -4.41 0.35
N GLU A 145 -10.14 -4.41 1.69
CA GLU A 145 -10.82 -3.41 2.53
C GLU A 145 -10.42 -1.98 2.15
N GLU A 146 -9.11 -1.71 2.11
CA GLU A 146 -8.56 -0.40 1.74
C GLU A 146 -9.03 0.06 0.35
N LEU A 147 -8.99 -0.83 -0.65
CA LEU A 147 -9.40 -0.50 -2.00
C LEU A 147 -10.92 -0.29 -2.10
N ALA A 148 -11.71 -1.06 -1.36
CA ALA A 148 -13.15 -0.95 -1.33
C ALA A 148 -13.60 0.41 -0.75
N PHE A 149 -13.03 0.85 0.36
CA PHE A 149 -13.30 2.17 0.94
C PHE A 149 -12.90 3.34 0.03
N ARG A 150 -11.90 3.10 -0.83
CA ARG A 150 -11.40 4.07 -1.82
C ARG A 150 -12.18 4.03 -3.14
N SER A 151 -13.17 3.16 -3.27
CA SER A 151 -14.00 3.07 -4.47
C SER A 151 -14.97 4.26 -4.56
N HIS A 152 -15.30 4.69 -5.79
CA HIS A 152 -16.26 5.78 -6.03
C HIS A 152 -17.61 5.58 -5.35
N ARG A 153 -18.04 4.32 -5.15
CA ARG A 153 -19.35 3.99 -4.60
C ARG A 153 -19.51 4.51 -3.17
N VAL A 154 -18.45 4.43 -2.36
CA VAL A 154 -18.47 4.84 -0.95
C VAL A 154 -17.57 6.03 -0.64
N ALA A 155 -16.71 6.44 -1.58
CA ALA A 155 -15.69 7.46 -1.35
C ALA A 155 -16.21 8.79 -0.78
N ARG A 156 -17.38 9.25 -1.21
CA ARG A 156 -17.99 10.47 -0.64
C ARG A 156 -18.30 10.30 0.84
N ARG A 157 -18.95 9.19 1.20
CA ARG A 157 -19.29 8.84 2.58
C ARG A 157 -18.04 8.70 3.44
N THR A 158 -17.01 8.02 2.92
CA THR A 158 -15.70 7.91 3.57
C THR A 158 -15.05 9.28 3.78
N ALA A 159 -15.15 10.20 2.82
CA ALA A 159 -14.61 11.56 2.94
C ALA A 159 -15.35 12.38 4.00
N ASP A 160 -16.68 12.22 4.11
CA ASP A 160 -17.48 12.87 5.16
C ASP A 160 -17.06 12.39 6.56
N ILE A 161 -16.83 11.09 6.74
CA ILE A 161 -16.34 10.54 8.02
C ILE A 161 -14.92 11.00 8.31
N CYS A 162 -14.02 11.03 7.32
CA CYS A 162 -12.69 11.61 7.50
C CYS A 162 -12.74 13.03 8.05
N ARG A 163 -13.68 13.85 7.58
CA ARG A 163 -13.88 15.22 8.09
C ARG A 163 -14.36 15.20 9.54
N LEU A 164 -15.37 14.39 9.87
CA LEU A 164 -15.86 14.24 11.24
C LEU A 164 -14.76 13.79 12.21
N MET A 165 -13.94 12.81 11.82
CA MET A 165 -12.80 12.33 12.60
C MET A 165 -11.73 13.40 12.86
N LEU A 166 -11.58 14.39 11.97
CA LEU A 166 -10.64 15.51 12.16
C LEU A 166 -11.21 16.58 13.08
N GLU A 167 -12.51 16.88 12.93
CA GLU A 167 -13.26 17.86 13.71
C GLU A 167 -13.43 17.38 15.16
N ASP A 168 -13.91 16.15 15.37
CA ASP A 168 -14.09 15.53 16.67
C ASP A 168 -13.42 14.15 16.77
N PRO A 169 -12.10 14.10 17.01
CA PRO A 169 -11.38 12.83 17.17
C PRO A 169 -11.84 11.98 18.34
N ALA A 170 -12.42 12.57 19.39
CA ALA A 170 -12.71 11.87 20.63
C ALA A 170 -13.76 10.77 20.45
N GLY A 171 -14.74 10.97 19.56
CA GLY A 171 -15.79 9.99 19.25
C GLY A 171 -15.31 8.76 18.48
N PHE A 172 -14.13 8.79 17.88
CA PHE A 172 -13.59 7.72 17.02
C PHE A 172 -12.34 7.05 17.59
N MET A 173 -11.92 7.47 18.78
CA MET A 173 -10.72 6.97 19.42
C MET A 173 -11.08 6.08 20.62
N PRO A 174 -10.30 5.04 20.92
CA PRO A 174 -10.48 4.27 22.14
C PRO A 174 -10.45 5.17 23.38
N GLU A 175 -11.15 4.76 24.44
CA GLU A 175 -11.16 5.51 25.68
C GLU A 175 -9.73 5.73 26.23
N PRO A 176 -9.45 6.91 26.82
CA PRO A 176 -8.17 7.18 27.43
C PRO A 176 -7.88 6.18 28.56
N ALA A 177 -6.65 5.68 28.62
CA ALA A 177 -6.22 4.84 29.74
C ALA A 177 -6.36 5.59 31.07
N PRO A 178 -6.68 4.90 32.17
CA PRO A 178 -6.80 5.55 33.48
C PRO A 178 -5.48 6.21 33.87
N GLY A 179 -5.53 7.51 34.20
CA GLY A 179 -4.35 8.30 34.52
C GLY A 179 -3.55 8.81 33.30
N GLU A 180 -4.11 8.76 32.08
CA GLU A 180 -3.47 9.33 30.89
C GLU A 180 -3.10 10.81 31.11
N SER A 181 -1.80 11.14 30.98
CA SER A 181 -1.35 12.53 31.10
C SER A 181 -1.91 13.39 29.96
N ARG A 182 -2.11 14.69 30.21
CA ARG A 182 -2.57 15.64 29.18
C ARG A 182 -1.67 15.65 27.93
N THR A 183 -0.36 15.45 28.12
CA THR A 183 0.62 15.38 27.03
C THR A 183 0.48 14.10 26.21
N THR A 184 0.28 12.96 26.87
CA THR A 184 0.06 11.66 26.21
C THR A 184 -1.22 11.70 25.40
N HIS A 185 -2.30 12.23 25.99
CA HIS A 185 -3.57 12.42 25.32
C HIS A 185 -3.44 13.26 24.05
N ARG A 186 -2.77 14.42 24.14
CA ARG A 186 -2.53 15.29 22.98
C ARG A 186 -1.76 14.58 21.88
N ARG A 187 -0.71 13.83 22.21
CA ARG A 187 0.07 13.04 21.22
C ARG A 187 -0.78 11.96 20.56
N ARG A 188 -1.65 11.29 21.32
CA ARG A 188 -2.56 10.27 20.81
C ARG A 188 -3.54 10.85 19.80
N VAL A 189 -4.16 12.00 20.13
CA VAL A 189 -5.06 12.73 19.23
C VAL A 189 -4.34 13.22 17.97
N GLU A 190 -3.13 13.75 18.11
CA GLU A 190 -2.32 14.20 16.97
C GLU A 190 -1.94 13.02 16.05
N GLY A 191 -1.53 11.90 16.63
CA GLY A 191 -1.23 10.68 15.88
C GLY A 191 -2.45 10.11 15.14
N PHE A 192 -3.63 10.15 15.77
CA PHE A 192 -4.88 9.77 15.11
C PHE A 192 -5.21 10.69 13.94
N ARG A 193 -5.16 12.02 14.14
CA ARG A 193 -5.38 13.00 13.07
C ARG A 193 -4.42 12.80 11.91
N GLN A 194 -3.16 12.50 12.17
CA GLN A 194 -2.18 12.23 11.13
C GLN A 194 -2.53 10.98 10.31
N ARG A 195 -3.02 9.91 10.95
CA ARG A 195 -3.51 8.71 10.26
C ARG A 195 -4.73 9.03 9.39
N VAL A 196 -5.73 9.72 9.94
CA VAL A 196 -6.92 10.15 9.20
C VAL A 196 -6.53 11.01 7.99
N GLN A 197 -5.61 11.97 8.16
CA GLN A 197 -5.12 12.80 7.04
C GLN A 197 -4.41 12.00 5.96
N THR A 198 -3.67 10.96 6.37
CA THR A 198 -2.98 10.05 5.44
C THR A 198 -4.00 9.27 4.63
N GLU A 199 -5.00 8.67 5.28
CA GLU A 199 -6.06 7.93 4.61
C GLU A 199 -6.95 8.81 3.73
N ALA A 200 -7.34 10.00 4.20
CA ALA A 200 -8.08 10.98 3.41
C ALA A 200 -7.29 11.41 2.16
N SER A 201 -5.97 11.51 2.26
CA SER A 201 -5.11 11.80 1.11
C SER A 201 -5.12 10.64 0.11
N PHE A 202 -4.98 9.39 0.57
CA PHE A 202 -5.06 8.21 -0.30
C PHE A 202 -6.42 8.08 -0.98
N LEU A 203 -7.50 8.32 -0.25
CA LEU A 203 -8.86 8.35 -0.78
C LEU A 203 -8.99 9.35 -1.93
N ARG A 204 -8.56 10.60 -1.70
CA ARG A 204 -8.58 11.64 -2.74
C ARG A 204 -7.75 11.23 -3.96
N TYR A 205 -6.55 10.69 -3.77
CA TYR A 205 -5.72 10.23 -4.87
C TYR A 205 -6.37 9.09 -5.66
N ALA A 206 -7.00 8.13 -4.99
CA ALA A 206 -7.66 6.99 -5.62
C ALA A 206 -8.85 7.44 -6.48
N VAL A 207 -9.71 8.32 -5.94
CA VAL A 207 -10.86 8.89 -6.66
C VAL A 207 -10.40 9.69 -7.88
N GLN A 208 -9.45 10.60 -7.70
CA GLN A 208 -8.92 11.42 -8.80
C GLN A 208 -8.27 10.56 -9.91
N TYR A 209 -7.57 9.50 -9.53
CA TYR A 209 -6.94 8.60 -10.49
C TYR A 209 -7.98 7.78 -11.27
N ALA A 210 -9.03 7.32 -10.61
CA ALA A 210 -10.12 6.60 -11.25
C ALA A 210 -10.94 7.50 -12.19
N ASP A 211 -11.20 8.76 -11.80
CA ASP A 211 -11.80 9.77 -12.68
C ASP A 211 -10.91 10.04 -13.91
N ALA A 212 -9.60 10.18 -13.72
CA ALA A 212 -8.65 10.41 -14.82
C ALA A 212 -8.62 9.24 -15.82
N ARG A 213 -8.74 7.99 -15.36
CA ARG A 213 -8.87 6.81 -16.24
C ARG A 213 -10.14 6.84 -17.08
N GLN A 214 -11.20 7.46 -16.58
CA GLN A 214 -12.46 7.66 -17.33
C GLN A 214 -12.40 8.89 -18.25
N GLY A 215 -11.22 9.51 -18.42
CA GLY A 215 -11.04 10.72 -19.22
C GLY A 215 -11.67 11.97 -18.58
N ARG A 216 -12.08 11.91 -17.31
CA ARG A 216 -12.61 13.05 -16.59
C ARG A 216 -11.46 13.89 -16.05
N MET A 217 -11.56 15.20 -16.24
CA MET A 217 -10.65 16.13 -15.58
C MET A 217 -10.84 16.06 -14.06
N PRO A 218 -9.79 16.27 -13.25
CA PRO A 218 -9.94 16.42 -11.81
C PRO A 218 -11.04 17.45 -11.52
N SER A 219 -12.06 17.03 -10.76
CA SER A 219 -13.24 17.85 -10.45
C SER A 219 -12.91 19.01 -9.52
N GLU A 220 -11.86 18.87 -8.70
CA GLU A 220 -11.38 19.91 -7.81
C GLU A 220 -10.36 20.83 -8.51
N PRO A 221 -10.54 22.16 -8.42
CA PRO A 221 -9.51 23.09 -8.85
C PRO A 221 -8.25 22.87 -8.01
N ASN A 222 -7.11 22.67 -8.67
CA ASN A 222 -5.82 22.61 -7.98
C ASN A 222 -5.44 24.02 -7.51
N HIS A 223 -5.97 24.45 -6.37
CA HIS A 223 -5.77 25.78 -5.80
C HIS A 223 -4.30 26.10 -5.57
N ARG A 224 -3.47 25.10 -5.28
CA ARG A 224 -2.02 25.27 -5.17
C ARG A 224 -1.40 25.63 -6.51
N LEU A 225 -1.76 24.93 -7.58
CA LEU A 225 -1.31 25.23 -8.94
C LEU A 225 -1.83 26.60 -9.40
N GLN A 226 -3.09 26.94 -9.08
CA GLN A 226 -3.68 28.24 -9.39
C GLN A 226 -2.97 29.37 -8.63
N ALA A 227 -2.74 29.22 -7.32
CA ALA A 227 -1.99 30.18 -6.52
C ALA A 227 -0.55 30.34 -7.02
N LEU A 228 0.12 29.25 -7.39
CA LEU A 228 1.44 29.29 -8.02
C LEU A 228 1.41 29.98 -9.39
N LYS A 229 0.35 29.79 -10.18
CA LYS A 229 0.17 30.46 -11.46
C LYS A 229 -0.04 31.96 -11.27
N LEU A 230 -0.89 32.37 -10.32
CA LEU A 230 -1.11 33.77 -9.96
C LEU A 230 0.16 34.42 -9.41
N LEU A 231 0.88 33.73 -8.52
CA LEU A 231 2.17 34.19 -8.00
C LEU A 231 3.23 34.30 -9.10
N GLY A 232 3.26 33.36 -10.05
CA GLY A 232 4.18 33.40 -11.19
C GLY A 232 3.84 34.51 -12.19
N GLN A 233 2.56 34.89 -12.31
CA GLN A 233 2.12 36.00 -13.14
C GLN A 233 2.45 37.36 -12.50
N ALA A 234 2.26 37.49 -11.19
CA ALA A 234 2.48 38.75 -10.47
C ALA A 234 3.96 38.96 -10.06
N HIS A 235 4.66 37.90 -9.65
CA HIS A 235 6.00 37.95 -9.07
C HIS A 235 6.90 36.81 -9.59
N PRO A 236 7.28 36.82 -10.89
CA PRO A 236 8.01 35.71 -11.51
C PRO A 236 9.39 35.47 -10.89
N GLN A 237 10.10 36.52 -10.48
CA GLN A 237 11.44 36.40 -9.90
C GLN A 237 11.42 35.83 -8.48
N GLU A 238 10.43 36.22 -7.67
CA GLU A 238 10.24 35.70 -6.31
C GLU A 238 9.84 34.22 -6.33
N LEU A 239 8.96 33.83 -7.27
CA LEU A 239 8.61 32.43 -7.47
C LEU A 239 9.85 31.60 -7.88
N LEU A 240 10.70 32.10 -8.76
CA LEU A 240 11.94 31.41 -9.14
C LEU A 240 12.91 31.28 -7.96
N ALA A 241 13.02 32.30 -7.10
CA ALA A 241 13.83 32.26 -5.89
C ALA A 241 13.31 31.21 -4.91
N LEU A 242 12.00 31.20 -4.64
CA LEU A 242 11.33 30.21 -3.79
C LEU A 242 11.52 28.78 -4.33
N LEU A 243 11.34 28.57 -5.63
CA LEU A 243 11.55 27.25 -6.23
C LEU A 243 13.01 26.78 -6.12
N ARG A 244 13.98 27.69 -6.24
CA ARG A 244 15.40 27.36 -6.03
C ARG A 244 15.69 27.03 -4.57
N GLN A 245 15.11 27.77 -3.63
CA GLN A 245 15.23 27.53 -2.20
C GLN A 245 14.65 26.16 -1.83
N VAL A 246 13.40 25.86 -2.22
CA VAL A 246 12.75 24.57 -1.95
C VAL A 246 13.54 23.41 -2.56
N ARG A 247 14.06 23.56 -3.79
CA ARG A 247 14.93 22.54 -4.41
C ARG A 247 16.25 22.36 -3.65
N GLY A 248 16.77 23.43 -3.05
CA GLY A 248 17.96 23.40 -2.20
C GLY A 248 17.71 22.67 -0.88
N GLU A 249 16.62 23.00 -0.21
CA GLU A 249 16.15 22.37 1.03
C GLU A 249 15.88 20.87 0.83
N ASP A 250 15.18 20.49 -0.25
CA ASP A 250 14.95 19.08 -0.61
C ASP A 250 16.26 18.30 -0.82
N ARG A 251 17.25 18.94 -1.46
CA ARG A 251 18.57 18.34 -1.65
C ARG A 251 19.31 18.18 -0.33
N ALA A 252 19.23 19.17 0.56
CA ALA A 252 19.83 19.12 1.89
C ALA A 252 19.17 18.05 2.77
N ALA A 253 17.84 18.01 2.81
CA ALA A 253 17.07 17.00 3.53
C ALA A 253 17.38 15.57 3.05
N LYS A 254 17.45 15.33 1.73
CA LYS A 254 17.87 14.03 1.16
C LYS A 254 19.32 13.68 1.50
N GLN A 255 20.21 14.66 1.59
CA GLN A 255 21.59 14.40 2.02
C GLN A 255 21.65 14.05 3.50
N GLN A 256 20.89 14.73 4.35
CA GLN A 256 20.81 14.43 5.78
C GLN A 256 20.24 13.04 6.02
N GLU A 257 19.12 12.69 5.37
CA GLU A 257 18.52 11.35 5.47
C GLU A 257 19.50 10.25 5.01
N ARG A 258 20.32 10.53 3.98
CA ARG A 258 21.38 9.61 3.53
C ARG A 258 22.50 9.45 4.56
N ARG A 259 22.84 10.50 5.30
CA ARG A 259 23.82 10.47 6.40
C ARG A 259 23.26 9.67 7.57
N ASP A 260 22.06 10.01 8.02
CA ASP A 260 21.38 9.32 9.13
C ASP A 260 21.23 7.81 8.84
N ARG A 261 20.81 7.44 7.61
CA ARG A 261 20.75 6.02 7.19
C ARG A 261 22.12 5.33 7.16
N ARG A 262 23.22 6.05 6.89
CA ARG A 262 24.58 5.48 6.94
C ARG A 262 25.03 5.30 8.38
N ASP A 263 24.70 6.23 9.25
CA ASP A 263 25.10 6.21 10.66
C ASP A 263 24.32 5.12 11.42
N ILE A 264 23.01 4.96 11.15
CA ILE A 264 22.23 3.81 11.64
C ILE A 264 22.84 2.47 11.18
N ARG A 265 23.27 2.37 9.92
CA ARG A 265 23.92 1.15 9.40
C ARG A 265 25.30 0.89 10.01
N ARG A 266 26.03 1.93 10.38
CA ARG A 266 27.33 1.81 11.06
C ARG A 266 27.13 1.37 12.51
N ALA A 267 26.21 2.00 13.22
CA ALA A 267 25.84 1.64 14.59
C ALA A 267 25.33 0.19 14.69
N ALA A 268 24.49 -0.25 13.74
CA ALA A 268 24.01 -1.63 13.69
C ALA A 268 25.11 -2.67 13.38
N ARG A 269 26.26 -2.26 12.81
CA ARG A 269 27.41 -3.14 12.58
C ARG A 269 28.41 -3.16 13.74
N SER A 270 28.51 -2.08 14.50
CA SER A 270 29.40 -1.99 15.67
C SER A 270 28.81 -2.59 16.95
N GLY A 271 27.48 -2.72 17.04
CA GLY A 271 26.81 -3.41 18.17
C GLY A 271 26.62 -4.91 17.99
N ALA A 272 27.20 -5.51 16.95
CA ALA A 272 27.13 -6.95 16.65
C ALA A 272 28.50 -7.64 16.74
N GLN A 273 29.46 -7.00 17.42
CA GLN A 273 30.75 -7.57 17.88
C GLN A 273 30.71 -7.66 19.40
#